data_AF-A0A2W7MXR1-F1
#
_entry.id   AF-A0A2W7MXR1-F1
#
_cell.length_a   1.000
_cell.length_b   1.000
_cell.length_c   1.000
_cell.angle_alpha   90.00
_cell.angle_beta   90.00
_cell.angle_gamma   90.00
#
_symmetry.space_group_name_H-M   'P 1'
#
loop_
_entity.id
_entity.type
_entity.pdbx_description
1 polymer ?
#
loop_
_entity_poly.entity_id
_entity_poly.type
_entity_poly.pdbx_seq_one_letter_code
_entity_poly.pdbx_strand_id
1 'polypeptide(L)'
;MLHHIHIKTRLALTIIVSSIITACTQPSSVEGRMTLSPQAMVADTIYYPVRIKNLNPEDEWASERIKKLNRKKLVDDIFEAVYSGKATAYNYLTDAPIDANHLKQQENEGELNRDEVAELEFRETWWYDVDGNLFEKKVQSILVASALYDSDGSLRGMKALFYVKTQPCTVRK
;
A
#
# COMPACT_ATOMS: atom_id res chain seq x y z
N MET A 1 -22.22 17.29 93.01
CA MET A 1 -22.63 15.92 93.37
C MET A 1 -23.64 15.48 92.32
N LEU A 2 -23.29 14.48 91.49
CA LEU A 2 -24.11 13.83 90.43
C LEU A 2 -24.63 14.73 89.28
N HIS A 3 -24.82 14.34 88.02
CA HIS A 3 -24.36 13.25 87.14
C HIS A 3 -24.82 13.64 85.71
N HIS A 4 -24.32 12.95 84.67
CA HIS A 4 -24.82 12.84 83.28
C HIS A 4 -24.25 13.77 82.20
N ILE A 5 -24.01 13.34 80.96
CA ILE A 5 -23.59 12.08 80.32
C ILE A 5 -23.28 12.47 78.85
N HIS A 6 -22.22 11.89 78.30
CA HIS A 6 -21.85 11.65 76.88
C HIS A 6 -22.41 12.52 75.74
N ILE A 7 -21.50 12.95 74.85
CA ILE A 7 -21.47 12.46 73.45
C ILE A 7 -20.04 12.52 72.91
N LYS A 8 -19.58 11.36 72.41
CA LYS A 8 -18.29 11.15 71.77
C LYS A 8 -18.41 11.60 70.32
N THR A 9 -17.49 12.41 69.83
CA THR A 9 -17.28 12.54 68.38
C THR A 9 -15.79 12.45 68.10
N ARG A 10 -15.36 11.24 67.71
CA ARG A 10 -14.04 11.03 67.14
C ARG A 10 -14.01 11.73 65.79
N LEU A 11 -13.15 12.73 65.65
CA LEU A 11 -12.87 13.39 64.39
C LEU A 11 -12.12 12.39 63.50
N ALA A 12 -12.86 11.66 62.67
CA ALA A 12 -12.30 10.81 61.63
C ALA A 12 -11.85 11.72 60.49
N LEU A 13 -10.53 11.87 60.35
CA LEU A 13 -9.91 12.54 59.20
C LEU A 13 -9.96 11.58 58.01
N THR A 14 -11.07 11.60 57.26
CA THR A 14 -11.20 10.83 56.02
C THR A 14 -10.54 11.61 54.89
N ILE A 15 -9.32 11.21 54.53
CA ILE A 15 -8.64 11.66 53.31
C ILE A 15 -9.41 11.08 52.12
N ILE A 16 -10.22 11.91 51.46
CA ILE A 16 -10.83 11.57 50.17
C ILE A 16 -9.73 11.70 49.11
N VAL A 17 -8.99 10.62 48.87
CA VAL A 17 -8.19 10.49 47.66
C VAL A 17 -9.16 10.33 46.50
N SER A 18 -9.50 11.44 45.85
CA SER A 18 -10.23 11.43 44.59
C SER A 18 -9.31 10.84 43.52
N SER A 19 -9.30 9.51 43.40
CA SER A 19 -8.80 8.82 42.23
C SER A 19 -9.72 9.16 41.07
N ILE A 20 -9.42 10.27 40.40
CA ILE A 20 -9.94 10.54 39.06
C ILE A 20 -9.31 9.47 38.18
N ILE A 21 -10.00 8.34 38.04
CA ILE A 21 -9.73 7.38 36.98
C ILE A 21 -10.14 8.12 35.72
N THR A 22 -9.20 8.84 35.13
CA THR A 22 -9.31 9.29 33.74
C THR A 22 -9.29 8.02 32.91
N ALA A 23 -10.45 7.38 32.80
CA ALA A 23 -10.69 6.40 31.77
C ALA A 23 -10.65 7.19 30.46
N CYS A 24 -9.46 7.30 29.89
CA CYS A 24 -9.33 7.55 28.47
C CYS A 24 -10.15 6.46 27.80
N THR A 25 -11.34 6.81 27.32
CA THR A 25 -12.01 6.03 26.28
C THR A 25 -11.05 6.05 25.10
N GLN A 26 -10.20 5.02 25.01
CA GLN A 26 -9.53 4.73 23.76
C GLN A 26 -10.66 4.53 22.75
N PRO A 27 -10.70 5.30 21.64
CA PRO A 27 -11.61 4.94 20.56
C PRO A 27 -11.24 3.52 20.19
N SER A 28 -12.18 2.59 20.38
CA SER A 28 -12.04 1.23 19.89
C SER A 28 -11.76 1.36 18.41
N SER A 29 -10.54 1.06 17.98
CA SER A 29 -10.23 0.87 16.58
C SER A 29 -11.11 -0.28 16.12
N VAL A 30 -12.24 0.06 15.51
CA VAL A 30 -13.06 -0.89 14.79
C VAL A 30 -12.17 -1.35 13.62
N GLU A 31 -11.40 -2.43 13.82
CA GLU A 31 -10.84 -3.23 12.75
C GLU A 31 -11.97 -4.00 12.06
N GLY A 32 -12.94 -3.25 11.53
CA GLY A 32 -13.90 -3.71 10.57
C GLY A 32 -13.45 -3.15 9.24
N ARG A 33 -13.05 -4.02 8.31
CA ARG A 33 -12.75 -3.61 6.94
C ARG A 33 -14.02 -3.01 6.35
N MET A 34 -14.10 -1.68 6.34
CA MET A 34 -15.24 -0.94 5.80
C MET A 34 -15.36 -1.33 4.34
N THR A 35 -16.41 -2.08 4.01
CA THR A 35 -16.69 -2.46 2.64
C THR A 35 -17.38 -1.25 2.04
N LEU A 36 -16.62 -0.40 1.33
CA LEU A 36 -17.20 0.78 0.71
C LEU A 36 -18.33 0.36 -0.22
N SER A 37 -19.46 1.07 -0.12
CA SER A 37 -20.65 0.77 -0.90
C SER A 37 -20.34 0.88 -2.41
N PRO A 38 -20.95 0.04 -3.27
CA PRO A 38 -20.93 0.24 -4.72
C PRO A 38 -21.35 1.65 -5.17
N GLN A 39 -22.19 2.34 -4.39
CA GLN A 39 -22.62 3.71 -4.68
C GLN A 39 -21.51 4.76 -4.45
N ALA A 40 -20.48 4.44 -3.66
CA ALA A 40 -19.31 5.29 -3.44
C ALA A 40 -18.24 5.11 -4.53
N MET A 41 -18.43 4.20 -5.48
CA MET A 41 -17.46 3.98 -6.55
C MET A 41 -17.45 5.18 -7.52
N VAL A 42 -16.30 5.84 -7.61
CA VAL A 42 -16.12 7.00 -8.49
C VAL A 42 -15.34 6.65 -9.76
N ALA A 43 -14.64 5.51 -9.76
CA ALA A 43 -14.07 4.94 -10.97
C ALA A 43 -13.94 3.42 -10.85
N ASP A 44 -14.51 2.71 -11.82
CA ASP A 44 -14.38 1.26 -11.90
C ASP A 44 -12.93 0.84 -12.23
N THR A 45 -12.35 1.43 -13.29
CA THR A 45 -10.98 1.16 -13.69
C THR A 45 -10.31 2.42 -14.26
N ILE A 46 -9.26 2.88 -13.58
CA ILE A 46 -8.34 3.92 -14.08
C ILE A 46 -6.99 3.26 -14.37
N TYR A 47 -6.39 3.66 -15.50
CA TYR A 47 -5.08 3.23 -15.96
C TYR A 47 -4.14 4.42 -15.86
N TYR A 48 -3.05 4.29 -15.12
CA TYR A 48 -2.06 5.35 -15.09
C TYR A 48 -0.64 4.84 -14.80
N PRO A 49 0.36 5.36 -15.52
CA PRO A 49 1.75 5.06 -15.25
C PRO A 49 2.28 5.89 -14.07
N VAL A 50 3.16 5.28 -13.29
CA VAL A 50 3.98 5.93 -12.27
C VAL A 50 5.43 5.59 -12.54
N ARG A 51 6.22 6.60 -12.89
CA ARG A 51 7.67 6.44 -13.01
C ARG A 51 8.30 6.22 -11.64
N ILE A 52 8.93 5.09 -11.41
CA ILE A 52 9.57 4.73 -10.14
C ILE A 52 11.11 4.87 -10.19
N LYS A 53 11.66 5.33 -11.31
CA LYS A 53 13.07 5.71 -11.49
C LYS A 53 13.12 7.15 -12.00
N ASN A 54 14.07 7.96 -11.52
CA ASN A 54 14.38 9.21 -12.18
C ASN A 54 15.26 8.91 -13.41
N LEU A 55 14.76 9.26 -14.59
CA LEU A 55 15.42 9.02 -15.88
C LEU A 55 16.14 10.27 -16.40
N ASN A 56 15.87 11.44 -15.80
CA ASN A 56 16.55 12.69 -16.08
C ASN A 56 17.15 13.25 -14.78
N PRO A 57 18.47 13.20 -14.59
CA PRO A 57 19.09 13.70 -13.35
C PRO A 57 18.86 15.19 -13.11
N GLU A 58 18.53 15.97 -14.14
CA GLU A 58 18.20 17.40 -14.03
C GLU A 58 16.75 17.64 -13.58
N ASP A 59 15.90 16.61 -13.59
CA ASP A 59 14.53 16.69 -13.08
C ASP A 59 14.53 16.41 -11.56
N GLU A 60 14.75 17.47 -10.78
CA GLU A 60 14.72 17.41 -9.32
C GLU A 60 13.35 16.96 -8.79
N TRP A 61 12.26 17.31 -9.47
CA TRP A 61 10.90 16.92 -9.08
C TRP A 61 10.69 15.41 -9.23
N ALA A 62 11.24 14.80 -10.28
CA ALA A 62 11.22 13.36 -10.45
C ALA A 62 11.95 12.62 -9.33
N SER A 63 13.03 13.18 -8.79
CA SER A 63 13.70 12.66 -7.59
C SER A 63 12.84 12.84 -6.33
N GLU A 64 12.28 14.03 -6.13
CA GLU A 64 11.48 14.37 -4.96
C GLU A 64 10.25 13.46 -4.78
N ARG A 65 9.47 13.25 -5.86
CA ARG A 65 8.23 12.45 -5.81
C ARG A 65 8.44 10.96 -5.48
N ILE A 66 9.65 10.43 -5.68
CA ILE A 66 10.00 9.03 -5.38
C ILE A 66 11.01 8.88 -4.25
N LYS A 67 11.45 9.96 -3.59
CA LYS A 67 12.56 9.89 -2.60
C LYS A 67 12.30 8.95 -1.42
N LYS A 68 11.03 8.69 -1.09
CA LYS A 68 10.61 7.78 -0.02
C LYS A 68 10.23 6.39 -0.52
N LEU A 69 10.30 6.15 -1.83
CA LEU A 69 10.02 4.85 -2.41
C LEU A 69 11.21 3.93 -2.22
N ASN A 70 11.02 2.80 -1.53
CA ASN A 70 11.98 1.70 -1.57
C ASN A 70 11.81 0.92 -2.88
N ARG A 71 12.32 1.51 -3.97
CA ARG A 71 12.13 1.00 -5.33
C ARG A 71 12.63 -0.43 -5.48
N LYS A 72 13.84 -0.70 -5.01
CA LYS A 72 14.46 -2.02 -5.11
C LYS A 72 13.58 -3.08 -4.45
N LYS A 73 13.14 -2.83 -3.21
CA LYS A 73 12.25 -3.76 -2.51
C LYS A 73 10.94 -4.00 -3.28
N LEU A 74 10.28 -2.93 -3.75
CA LEU A 74 9.02 -3.07 -4.48
C LEU A 74 9.18 -3.93 -5.75
N VAL A 75 10.20 -3.65 -6.55
CA VAL A 75 10.48 -4.42 -7.77
C VAL A 75 10.85 -5.86 -7.43
N ASP A 76 11.74 -6.07 -6.46
CA ASP A 76 12.14 -7.41 -6.02
C ASP A 76 10.95 -8.23 -5.51
N ASP A 77 10.06 -7.64 -4.71
CA ASP A 77 8.87 -8.31 -4.19
C ASP A 77 7.91 -8.73 -5.32
N ILE A 78 7.75 -7.91 -6.37
CA ILE A 78 6.91 -8.25 -7.53
C ILE A 78 7.49 -9.45 -8.29
N PHE A 79 8.79 -9.40 -8.58
CA PHE A 79 9.48 -10.49 -9.28
C PHE A 79 9.49 -11.77 -8.44
N GLU A 80 9.76 -11.66 -7.14
CA GLU A 80 9.72 -12.79 -6.21
C GLU A 80 8.32 -13.40 -6.11
N ALA A 81 7.27 -12.58 -6.11
CA ALA A 81 5.90 -13.09 -6.15
C ALA A 81 5.64 -13.91 -7.42
N VAL A 82 6.16 -13.50 -8.57
CA VAL A 82 6.08 -14.27 -9.83
C VAL A 82 6.89 -15.55 -9.74
N TYR A 83 8.15 -15.47 -9.32
CA TYR A 83 9.08 -16.60 -9.31
C TYR A 83 8.74 -17.67 -8.26
N SER A 84 8.13 -17.26 -7.15
CA SER A 84 7.62 -18.19 -6.13
C SER A 84 6.21 -18.71 -6.43
N GLY A 85 5.58 -18.28 -7.53
CA GLY A 85 4.22 -18.69 -7.92
C GLY A 85 3.10 -18.06 -7.10
N LYS A 86 3.38 -17.05 -6.27
CA LYS A 86 2.36 -16.27 -5.53
C LYS A 86 1.57 -15.34 -6.46
N ALA A 87 2.17 -14.94 -7.58
CA ALA A 87 1.54 -14.15 -8.63
C ALA A 87 1.81 -14.81 -9.99
N THR A 88 0.90 -14.63 -10.93
CA THR A 88 1.08 -15.03 -12.33
C THR A 88 1.41 -13.77 -13.13
N ALA A 89 2.48 -13.85 -13.93
CA ALA A 89 2.80 -12.84 -14.91
C ALA A 89 2.01 -13.10 -16.20
N TYR A 90 1.58 -12.03 -16.86
CA TYR A 90 0.79 -12.09 -18.08
C TYR A 90 1.40 -11.20 -19.16
N ASN A 91 1.30 -11.65 -20.40
CA ASN A 91 1.66 -10.86 -21.56
C ASN A 91 0.64 -9.71 -21.73
N TYR A 92 1.14 -8.49 -21.84
CA TYR A 92 0.31 -7.28 -21.85
C TYR A 92 -0.56 -7.10 -23.11
N LEU A 93 -0.24 -7.78 -24.22
CA LEU A 93 -1.01 -7.71 -25.47
C LEU A 93 -2.03 -8.83 -25.59
N THR A 94 -1.68 -10.03 -25.15
CA THR A 94 -2.44 -11.25 -25.41
C THR A 94 -3.18 -11.78 -24.18
N ASP A 95 -2.91 -11.23 -23.00
CA ASP A 95 -3.39 -11.72 -21.70
C ASP A 95 -3.02 -13.19 -21.41
N ALA A 96 -2.13 -13.78 -22.21
CA ALA A 96 -1.64 -15.13 -22.00
C ALA A 96 -0.71 -15.15 -20.77
N PRO A 97 -0.83 -16.16 -19.88
CA PRO A 97 0.11 -16.31 -18.78
C PRO A 97 1.52 -16.59 -19.31
N ILE A 98 2.52 -16.00 -18.67
CA ILE A 98 3.93 -16.23 -18.96
C ILE A 98 4.46 -17.21 -17.91
N ASP A 99 5.20 -18.22 -18.35
CA ASP A 99 5.88 -19.14 -17.43
C ASP A 99 6.93 -18.41 -16.59
N ALA A 100 6.89 -18.61 -15.27
CA ALA A 100 7.80 -17.97 -14.34
C ALA A 100 9.26 -18.41 -14.56
N ASN A 101 9.49 -19.67 -14.96
CA ASN A 101 10.84 -20.14 -15.27
C ASN A 101 11.40 -19.48 -16.52
N HIS A 102 10.55 -19.26 -17.53
CA HIS A 102 10.94 -18.51 -18.73
C HIS A 102 11.35 -17.08 -18.38
N LEU A 103 10.56 -16.35 -17.58
CA LEU A 103 10.93 -14.98 -17.15
C LEU A 103 12.22 -14.96 -16.33
N LYS A 104 12.44 -15.96 -15.48
CA LYS A 104 13.67 -16.09 -14.69
C LYS A 104 14.87 -16.40 -15.57
N GLN A 105 14.68 -17.20 -16.62
CA GLN A 105 15.73 -17.48 -17.61
C GLN A 105 16.10 -16.22 -18.38
N GLN A 106 15.13 -15.45 -18.87
CA GLN A 106 15.38 -14.17 -19.55
C GLN A 106 16.17 -13.19 -18.68
N GLU A 107 15.90 -13.17 -17.37
CA GLU A 107 16.67 -12.37 -16.44
C GLU A 107 18.11 -12.87 -16.27
N ASN A 108 18.31 -14.18 -16.11
CA ASN A 108 19.64 -14.77 -15.99
C ASN A 108 20.49 -14.59 -17.28
N GLU A 109 19.85 -14.56 -18.44
CA GLU A 109 20.48 -14.34 -19.75
C GLU A 109 20.69 -12.86 -20.08
N GLY A 110 20.17 -11.94 -19.25
CA GLY A 110 20.30 -10.49 -19.42
C GLY A 110 19.34 -9.88 -20.44
N GLU A 111 18.39 -10.64 -20.98
CA GLU A 111 17.31 -10.13 -21.84
C GLU A 111 16.29 -9.27 -21.06
N LEU A 112 16.18 -9.55 -19.76
CA LEU A 112 15.41 -8.80 -18.78
C LEU A 112 16.36 -8.33 -17.69
N ASN A 113 16.29 -7.05 -17.32
CA ASN A 113 17.01 -6.53 -16.15
C ASN A 113 16.04 -5.76 -15.26
N ARG A 114 15.75 -6.31 -14.07
CA ARG A 114 14.84 -5.67 -13.12
C ARG A 114 15.35 -4.32 -12.59
N ASP A 115 16.67 -4.07 -12.60
CA ASP A 115 17.24 -2.79 -12.17
C ASP A 115 16.95 -1.64 -13.17
N GLU A 116 16.58 -2.01 -14.40
CA GLU A 116 16.10 -1.11 -15.44
C GLU A 116 14.59 -0.85 -15.40
N VAL A 117 13.86 -1.49 -14.48
CA VAL A 117 12.45 -1.16 -14.25
C VAL A 117 12.34 0.30 -13.80
N ALA A 118 11.60 1.06 -14.59
CA ALA A 118 11.51 2.50 -14.47
C ALA A 118 10.07 2.99 -14.26
N GLU A 119 9.07 2.18 -14.60
CA GLU A 119 7.67 2.56 -14.59
C GLU A 119 6.78 1.38 -14.21
N LEU A 120 5.73 1.67 -13.43
CA LEU A 120 4.64 0.77 -13.14
C LEU A 120 3.34 1.40 -13.63
N GLU A 121 2.56 0.69 -14.45
CA GLU A 121 1.21 1.11 -14.79
C GLU A 121 0.20 0.37 -13.92
N PHE A 122 -0.60 1.14 -13.18
CA PHE A 122 -1.61 0.61 -12.29
C PHE A 122 -2.97 0.62 -12.97
N ARG A 123 -3.71 -0.48 -12.81
CA ARG A 123 -5.16 -0.52 -13.03
C ARG A 123 -5.82 -0.50 -11.67
N GLU A 124 -6.66 0.50 -11.40
CA GLU A 124 -7.24 0.71 -10.07
C GLU A 124 -8.73 1.00 -10.10
N THR A 125 -9.44 0.50 -9.08
CA THR A 125 -10.80 0.94 -8.73
C THR A 125 -10.71 1.95 -7.61
N TRP A 126 -11.46 3.05 -7.72
CA TRP A 126 -11.48 4.14 -6.74
C TRP A 126 -12.87 4.31 -6.15
N TRP A 127 -12.92 4.50 -4.84
CA TRP A 127 -14.15 4.84 -4.10
C TRP A 127 -13.93 6.12 -3.32
N TYR A 128 -14.97 6.96 -3.28
CA TYR A 128 -15.02 8.15 -2.45
C TYR A 128 -16.35 8.16 -1.68
N ASP A 129 -16.28 7.91 -0.39
CA ASP A 129 -17.38 8.08 0.54
C ASP A 129 -17.43 9.54 0.99
N VAL A 130 -18.44 10.27 0.52
CA VAL A 130 -18.64 11.69 0.81
C VAL A 130 -19.00 11.90 2.28
N ASP A 131 -19.78 10.99 2.86
CA ASP A 131 -20.27 11.12 4.24
C ASP A 131 -19.13 10.88 5.24
N GLY A 132 -18.30 9.88 4.96
CA GLY A 132 -17.11 9.55 5.77
C GLY A 132 -15.86 10.34 5.41
N ASN A 133 -15.88 11.12 4.33
CA ASN A 133 -14.69 11.73 3.69
C ASN A 133 -13.52 10.72 3.53
N LEU A 134 -13.84 9.52 3.04
CA LEU A 134 -12.90 8.42 2.88
C LEU A 134 -12.65 8.14 1.40
N PHE A 135 -11.38 8.16 1.00
CA PHE A 135 -10.95 7.78 -0.35
C PHE A 135 -10.17 6.47 -0.31
N GLU A 136 -10.65 5.44 -1.01
CA GLU A 136 -9.97 4.15 -1.13
C GLU A 136 -9.57 3.91 -2.59
N LYS A 137 -8.35 3.38 -2.76
CA LYS A 137 -7.85 2.89 -4.04
C LYS A 137 -7.54 1.41 -3.90
N LYS A 138 -7.99 0.63 -4.87
CA LYS A 138 -7.64 -0.79 -4.97
C LYS A 138 -6.97 -1.06 -6.29
N VAL A 139 -5.69 -1.42 -6.21
CA VAL A 139 -4.94 -1.97 -7.34
C VAL A 139 -5.57 -3.29 -7.75
N GLN A 140 -5.89 -3.42 -9.04
CA GLN A 140 -6.36 -4.63 -9.71
C GLN A 140 -5.21 -5.36 -10.44
N SER A 141 -4.29 -4.59 -11.01
CA SER A 141 -3.09 -5.12 -11.65
C SER A 141 -1.99 -4.08 -11.74
N ILE A 142 -0.76 -4.57 -11.88
CA ILE A 142 0.45 -3.76 -12.05
C ILE A 142 1.17 -4.26 -13.29
N LEU A 143 1.30 -3.42 -14.31
CA LEU A 143 2.20 -3.65 -15.44
C LEU A 143 3.58 -3.10 -15.10
N VAL A 144 4.61 -3.91 -15.34
CA VAL A 144 6.01 -3.60 -15.06
C VAL A 144 6.69 -3.22 -16.37
N ALA A 145 7.36 -2.06 -16.41
CA ALA A 145 8.04 -1.59 -17.61
C ALA A 145 9.47 -1.10 -17.33
N SER A 146 10.38 -1.40 -18.26
CA SER A 146 11.76 -0.91 -18.26
C SER A 146 11.95 0.25 -19.23
N ALA A 147 12.89 1.15 -18.92
CA ALA A 147 13.28 2.19 -19.87
C ALA A 147 13.96 1.59 -21.10
N LEU A 148 13.70 2.17 -22.27
CA LEU A 148 14.38 1.88 -23.53
C LEU A 148 15.17 3.10 -23.96
N TYR A 149 16.42 2.88 -24.31
CA TYR A 149 17.34 3.93 -24.75
C TYR A 149 17.78 3.67 -26.19
N ASP A 150 18.04 4.75 -26.93
CA ASP A 150 18.72 4.69 -28.22
C ASP A 150 20.23 4.54 -28.04
N SER A 151 20.95 4.31 -29.14
CA SER A 151 22.41 4.10 -29.11
C SER A 151 23.20 5.32 -28.61
N ASP A 152 22.58 6.50 -28.63
CA ASP A 152 23.15 7.75 -28.11
C ASP A 152 22.85 7.97 -26.61
N GLY A 153 22.13 7.05 -25.97
CA GLY A 153 21.74 7.12 -24.56
C GLY A 153 20.48 7.95 -24.31
N SER A 154 19.81 8.49 -25.34
CA SER A 154 18.55 9.21 -25.19
C SER A 154 17.39 8.25 -24.88
N LEU A 155 16.42 8.72 -24.08
CA LEU A 155 15.25 7.92 -23.72
C LEU A 155 14.30 7.78 -24.92
N ARG A 156 14.15 6.57 -25.45
CA ARG A 156 13.25 6.25 -26.55
C ARG A 156 11.82 5.99 -26.10
N GLY A 157 11.65 5.35 -24.94
CA GLY A 157 10.34 4.98 -24.42
C GLY A 157 10.38 3.93 -23.32
N MET A 158 9.26 3.25 -23.10
CA MET A 158 9.12 2.17 -22.12
C MET A 158 8.83 0.84 -22.82
N LYS A 159 9.45 -0.25 -22.36
CA LYS A 159 9.14 -1.62 -22.76
C LYS A 159 8.31 -2.28 -21.66
N ALA A 160 7.07 -2.64 -21.96
CA ALA A 160 6.30 -3.50 -21.07
C ALA A 160 6.96 -4.88 -20.99
N LEU A 161 7.18 -5.36 -19.76
CA LEU A 161 7.76 -6.68 -19.50
C LEU A 161 6.65 -7.72 -19.34
N PHE A 162 5.79 -7.48 -18.36
CA PHE A 162 4.61 -8.28 -18.05
C PHE A 162 3.70 -7.47 -17.12
N TYR A 163 2.47 -7.95 -16.90
CA TYR A 163 1.65 -7.46 -15.80
C TYR A 163 1.31 -8.59 -14.82
N VAL A 164 1.05 -8.23 -13.57
CA VAL A 164 0.55 -9.13 -12.53
C VAL A 164 -0.82 -8.67 -12.07
N LYS A 165 -1.76 -9.62 -11.88
CA LYS A 165 -3.03 -9.35 -11.22
C LYS A 165 -2.82 -9.37 -9.71
N THR A 166 -3.31 -8.36 -9.01
CA THR A 166 -3.35 -8.39 -7.55
C THR A 166 -4.56 -9.22 -7.14
N GLN A 167 -4.36 -10.15 -6.19
CA GLN A 167 -5.52 -10.87 -5.66
C GLN A 167 -6.40 -9.89 -4.89
N PRO A 168 -7.74 -10.00 -4.97
CA PRO A 168 -8.57 -9.42 -3.93
C PRO A 168 -8.07 -9.99 -2.60
N CYS A 169 -7.97 -9.18 -1.54
CA CYS A 169 -7.73 -9.73 -0.22
C CYS A 169 -8.87 -10.69 0.14
N THR A 170 -8.69 -11.97 -0.11
CA THR A 170 -9.43 -13.01 0.57
C THR A 170 -8.74 -13.17 1.91
N VAL A 171 -9.34 -12.63 2.97
CA VAL A 171 -8.96 -12.95 4.34
C VAL A 171 -9.02 -14.47 4.43
N ARG A 172 -7.87 -15.13 4.61
CA ARG A 172 -7.87 -16.54 4.98
C ARG A 172 -8.59 -16.61 6.32
N LYS A 173 -9.77 -17.22 6.33
CA LYS A 173 -10.49 -17.58 7.56
C LYS A 173 -9.64 -18.52 8.39
#